data_AF-A0A2Z6RX84-F1
#
_entry.id   AF-A0A2Z6RX84-F1
#
_cell.length_a   1.000
_cell.length_b   1.000
_cell.length_c   1.000
_cell.angle_alpha   90.00
_cell.angle_beta   90.00
_cell.angle_gamma   90.00
#
_symmetry.space_group_name_H-M   'P 1'
#
loop_
_entity.id
_entity.type
_entity.pdbx_description
1 polymer ?
#
loop_
_entity_poly.entity_id
_entity_poly.type
_entity_poly.pdbx_seq_one_letter_code
_entity_poly.pdbx_strand_id
1 'polypeptide(L)'
;MFFFLLSLTIVHQAVPVAVRLSRRRFGQEHTPQADTTYQAVKDIAKGTNKEEQAGNLSGAMVRALLAKATTCDQQDRADEIIDLAISLGGERKKKLIKVAKKYRQLERNTPKAGQPSALCHKPPRHKELDGLVQAQDPTGKPVHSGKGKKKDPGH
;
A
#
# COMPACT_ATOMS: atom_id res chain seq x y z
N MET A 1 52.21 43.62 -45.11
CA MET A 1 51.94 42.69 -44.00
C MET A 1 50.76 43.22 -43.21
N PHE A 2 49.58 42.62 -43.33
CA PHE A 2 48.42 42.88 -42.46
C PHE A 2 47.82 41.52 -42.10
N PHE A 3 48.04 41.08 -40.86
CA PHE A 3 47.49 39.85 -40.31
C PHE A 3 46.13 40.17 -39.68
N PHE A 4 45.05 39.61 -40.24
CA PHE A 4 43.71 39.67 -39.65
C PHE A 4 43.50 38.42 -38.78
N LEU A 5 43.47 38.58 -37.46
CA LEU A 5 43.15 37.51 -36.50
C LEU A 5 41.63 37.49 -36.28
N LEU A 6 40.96 36.48 -36.84
CA LEU A 6 39.53 36.23 -36.63
C LEU A 6 39.34 35.34 -35.38
N SER A 7 38.95 35.93 -34.26
CA SER A 7 38.65 35.21 -33.02
C SER A 7 37.24 34.61 -33.07
N LEU A 8 37.12 33.27 -33.16
CA LEU A 8 35.85 32.56 -32.94
C LEU A 8 35.60 32.41 -31.43
N THR A 9 34.59 33.10 -30.91
CA THR A 9 34.04 32.86 -29.57
C THR A 9 32.96 31.79 -29.63
N ILE A 10 33.24 30.60 -29.07
CA ILE A 10 32.24 29.53 -28.94
C ILE A 10 31.36 29.84 -27.74
N VAL A 11 30.13 30.30 -27.98
CA VAL A 11 29.10 30.45 -26.95
C VAL A 11 28.54 29.07 -26.60
N HIS A 12 28.97 28.50 -25.46
CA HIS A 12 28.39 27.27 -24.92
C HIS A 12 27.03 27.56 -24.28
N GLN A 13 25.95 27.29 -25.02
CA GLN A 13 24.59 27.35 -24.49
C GLN A 13 24.32 26.07 -23.68
N ALA A 14 24.29 26.14 -22.35
CA ALA A 14 23.80 25.04 -21.54
C ALA A 14 22.27 25.02 -21.61
N VAL A 15 21.70 24.03 -22.31
CA VAL A 15 20.24 23.82 -22.32
C VAL A 15 19.88 23.02 -21.06
N PRO A 16 19.13 23.58 -20.09
CA PRO A 16 18.70 22.80 -18.94
C PRO A 16 17.70 21.73 -19.39
N VAL A 17 18.12 20.46 -19.33
CA VAL A 17 17.22 19.32 -19.50
C VAL A 17 16.36 19.24 -18.24
N ALA A 18 15.18 19.84 -18.28
CA ALA A 18 14.19 19.71 -17.22
C ALA A 18 13.64 18.27 -17.22
N VAL A 19 14.21 17.40 -16.38
CA VAL A 19 13.68 16.05 -16.17
C VAL A 19 12.35 16.16 -15.44
N ARG A 20 11.24 15.89 -16.14
CA ARG A 20 9.90 15.80 -15.54
C ARG A 20 9.75 14.49 -14.76
N LEU A 21 10.27 14.47 -13.52
CA LEU A 21 10.07 13.35 -12.61
C LEU A 21 8.62 13.34 -12.13
N SER A 22 7.87 12.29 -12.44
CA SER A 22 6.56 12.07 -11.86
C SER A 22 6.71 11.78 -10.36
N ARG A 23 5.93 12.46 -9.51
CA ARG A 23 5.90 12.20 -8.07
C ARG A 23 5.48 10.75 -7.80
N ARG A 24 6.22 10.04 -6.95
CA ARG A 24 5.91 8.68 -6.49
C ARG A 24 5.00 8.74 -5.25
N ARG A 25 4.20 7.69 -5.00
CA ARG A 25 3.42 7.52 -3.77
C ARG A 25 4.03 6.40 -2.93
N PHE A 26 5.21 6.68 -2.40
CA PHE A 26 5.96 5.75 -1.54
C PHE A 26 5.88 6.18 -0.07
N GLY A 27 6.33 5.31 0.85
CA GLY A 27 6.32 5.57 2.29
C GLY A 27 4.97 5.31 2.97
N GLN A 28 3.98 4.77 2.26
CA GLN A 28 2.67 4.43 2.84
C GLN A 28 2.78 3.27 3.83
N GLU A 29 3.77 2.40 3.62
CA GLU A 29 4.14 1.31 4.51
C GLU A 29 4.66 1.78 5.88
N HIS A 30 5.07 3.04 6.03
CA HIS A 30 5.58 3.63 7.28
C HIS A 30 4.80 4.89 7.71
N THR A 31 3.51 4.94 7.38
CA THR A 31 2.63 5.94 8.00
C THR A 31 2.44 5.62 9.49
N PRO A 32 2.12 6.61 10.35
CA PRO A 32 1.83 6.35 11.76
C PRO A 32 0.75 5.28 11.95
N GLN A 33 -0.26 5.27 11.07
CA GLN A 33 -1.31 4.25 11.09
C GLN A 33 -0.79 2.86 10.72
N ALA A 34 0.09 2.75 9.72
CA ALA A 34 0.67 1.49 9.30
C ALA A 34 1.59 0.91 10.40
N ASP A 35 2.55 1.71 10.88
CA ASP A 35 3.50 1.27 11.90
C ASP A 35 2.81 0.82 13.20
N THR A 36 1.81 1.57 13.67
CA THR A 36 1.00 1.18 14.84
C THR A 36 0.20 -0.10 14.59
N THR A 37 -0.21 -0.37 13.35
CA THR A 37 -0.94 -1.60 12.99
C THR A 37 -0.03 -2.82 13.05
N TYR A 38 1.21 -2.71 12.58
CA TYR A 38 2.19 -3.81 12.67
C TYR A 38 2.63 -4.06 14.10
N GLN A 39 2.89 -2.97 14.84
CA GLN A 39 3.28 -3.04 16.23
C GLN A 39 2.20 -3.71 17.08
N ALA A 40 0.91 -3.41 16.82
CA ALA A 40 -0.20 -4.06 17.50
C ALA A 40 -0.20 -5.60 17.34
N VAL A 41 0.16 -6.14 16.17
CA VAL A 41 0.26 -7.59 15.99
C VAL A 41 1.28 -8.20 16.95
N LYS A 42 2.46 -7.58 17.06
CA LYS A 42 3.53 -8.01 17.98
C LYS A 42 3.11 -7.86 19.44
N ASP A 43 2.56 -6.71 19.80
CA ASP A 43 2.18 -6.41 21.19
C ASP A 43 1.08 -7.34 21.70
N ILE A 44 0.10 -7.67 20.86
CA ILE A 44 -0.99 -8.57 21.26
C ILE A 44 -0.47 -10.00 21.47
N ALA A 45 0.52 -10.43 20.67
CA ALA A 45 1.16 -11.74 20.78
C ALA A 45 2.18 -11.83 21.91
N LYS A 46 2.54 -10.71 22.55
CA LYS A 46 3.52 -10.68 23.64
C LYS A 46 3.10 -11.59 24.82
N GLY A 47 4.08 -12.31 25.37
CA GLY A 47 3.90 -13.28 26.45
C GLY A 47 3.18 -14.56 26.01
N THR A 48 3.19 -14.88 24.71
CA THR A 48 2.62 -16.12 24.17
C THR A 48 3.69 -16.92 23.44
N ASN A 49 3.41 -18.19 23.12
CA ASN A 49 4.29 -19.00 22.27
C ASN A 49 4.22 -18.62 20.76
N LYS A 50 3.68 -17.45 20.42
CA LYS A 50 3.50 -16.95 19.04
C LYS A 50 4.24 -15.65 18.76
N GLU A 51 5.11 -15.18 19.65
CA GLU A 51 5.85 -13.92 19.49
C GLU A 51 6.69 -13.89 18.22
N GLU A 52 7.45 -14.95 17.94
CA GLU A 52 8.27 -15.03 16.72
C GLU A 52 7.40 -15.00 15.46
N GLN A 53 6.32 -15.79 15.43
CA GLN A 53 5.37 -15.79 14.31
C GLN A 53 4.77 -14.40 14.10
N ALA A 54 4.39 -13.69 15.17
CA ALA A 54 3.85 -12.34 15.09
C ALA A 54 4.90 -11.31 14.60
N GLY A 55 6.16 -11.45 15.02
CA GLY A 55 7.27 -10.62 14.54
C GLY A 55 7.53 -10.82 13.04
N ASN A 56 7.60 -12.07 12.59
CA ASN A 56 7.79 -12.39 11.17
C ASN A 56 6.62 -11.91 10.31
N LEU A 57 5.38 -12.10 10.80
CA LEU A 57 4.17 -11.61 10.15
C LEU A 57 4.18 -10.07 10.06
N SER A 58 4.56 -9.37 11.13
CA SER A 58 4.71 -7.91 11.13
C SER A 58 5.70 -7.43 10.05
N GLY A 59 6.84 -8.09 9.86
CA GLY A 59 7.76 -7.76 8.79
C GLY A 59 7.19 -8.03 7.39
N ALA A 60 6.42 -9.12 7.24
CA ALA A 60 5.76 -9.46 5.99
C ALA A 60 4.64 -8.46 5.64
N MET A 61 3.93 -7.92 6.64
CA MET A 61 2.91 -6.89 6.47
C MET A 61 3.47 -5.62 5.84
N VAL A 62 4.66 -5.16 6.29
CA VAL A 62 5.35 -3.99 5.70
C VAL A 62 5.65 -4.25 4.22
N ARG A 63 6.26 -5.40 3.91
CA ARG A 63 6.65 -5.75 2.54
C ARG A 63 5.46 -5.81 1.59
N ALA A 64 4.31 -6.29 2.06
CA ALA A 64 3.10 -6.40 1.26
C ALA A 64 2.48 -5.04 0.85
N LEU A 65 2.84 -3.95 1.53
CA LEU A 65 2.41 -2.59 1.13
C LEU A 65 3.34 -1.94 0.10
N LEU A 66 4.47 -2.56 -0.23
CA LEU A 66 5.39 -2.04 -1.23
C LEU A 66 4.79 -2.10 -2.64
N ALA A 67 5.22 -1.18 -3.51
CA ALA A 67 4.67 -1.04 -4.86
C ALA A 67 4.92 -2.25 -5.77
N LYS A 68 5.94 -3.06 -5.46
CA LYS A 68 6.28 -4.29 -6.18
C LYS A 68 5.71 -5.57 -5.56
N ALA A 69 5.07 -5.49 -4.39
CA ALA A 69 4.42 -6.65 -3.80
C ALA A 69 3.30 -7.16 -4.71
N THR A 70 3.00 -8.46 -4.64
CA THR A 70 1.96 -9.04 -5.48
C THR A 70 0.60 -8.41 -5.16
N THR A 71 -0.34 -8.48 -6.11
CA THR A 71 -1.65 -7.83 -5.97
C THR A 71 -2.40 -8.27 -4.70
N CYS A 72 -2.28 -9.53 -4.31
CA CYS A 72 -3.04 -10.10 -3.19
C CYS A 72 -2.26 -10.20 -1.87
N ASP A 73 -0.97 -9.87 -1.82
CA ASP A 73 -0.13 -10.05 -0.63
C ASP A 73 -0.73 -9.40 0.63
N GLN A 74 -1.27 -8.18 0.51
CA GLN A 74 -1.89 -7.48 1.65
C GLN A 74 -3.14 -8.22 2.17
N GLN A 75 -3.93 -8.83 1.29
CA GLN A 75 -5.08 -9.62 1.74
C GLN A 75 -4.62 -10.91 2.41
N ASP A 76 -3.63 -11.59 1.83
CA ASP A 76 -3.09 -12.83 2.39
C ASP A 76 -2.49 -12.59 3.79
N ARG A 77 -1.77 -11.48 3.98
CA ARG A 77 -1.27 -11.08 5.30
C ARG A 77 -2.42 -10.74 6.27
N ALA A 78 -3.49 -10.10 5.80
CA ALA A 78 -4.67 -9.85 6.63
C ALA A 78 -5.34 -11.15 7.09
N ASP A 79 -5.45 -12.14 6.20
CA ASP A 79 -5.96 -13.47 6.54
C ASP A 79 -5.06 -14.17 7.57
N GLU A 80 -3.74 -14.07 7.42
CA GLU A 80 -2.80 -14.65 8.39
C GLU A 80 -2.86 -14.01 9.79
N ILE A 81 -3.20 -12.72 9.87
CA ILE A 81 -3.46 -12.07 11.17
C ILE A 81 -4.69 -12.71 11.83
N ILE A 82 -5.70 -13.10 11.06
CA ILE A 82 -6.89 -13.80 11.58
C ILE A 82 -6.55 -15.25 11.94
N ASP A 83 -5.71 -15.95 11.17
CA ASP A 83 -5.19 -17.27 11.57
C ASP A 83 -4.50 -17.20 12.94
N LEU A 84 -3.62 -16.20 13.13
CA LEU A 84 -2.97 -15.94 14.41
C LEU A 84 -4.01 -15.62 15.50
N ALA A 85 -5.00 -14.79 15.19
CA ALA A 85 -6.09 -14.44 16.10
C ALA A 85 -6.84 -15.68 16.59
N ILE A 86 -7.20 -16.59 15.68
CA ILE A 86 -7.89 -17.85 15.99
C ILE A 86 -7.01 -18.71 16.90
N SER A 87 -5.72 -18.83 16.59
CA SER A 87 -4.79 -19.64 17.38
C SER A 87 -4.60 -19.14 18.82
N LEU A 88 -4.66 -17.82 19.04
CA LEU A 88 -4.49 -17.21 20.36
C LEU A 88 -5.77 -17.16 21.20
N GLY A 89 -6.93 -17.15 20.54
CA GLY A 89 -8.23 -17.18 21.22
C GLY A 89 -8.54 -15.96 22.10
N GLY A 90 -9.66 -16.04 22.82
CA GLY A 90 -10.07 -15.07 23.85
C GLY A 90 -10.10 -13.61 23.39
N GLU A 91 -9.68 -12.70 24.28
CA GLU A 91 -9.62 -11.26 23.99
C GLU A 91 -8.56 -10.90 22.93
N ARG A 92 -7.47 -11.67 22.83
CA ARG A 92 -6.44 -11.47 21.80
C ARG A 92 -7.00 -11.69 20.41
N LYS A 93 -7.83 -12.72 20.22
CA LYS A 93 -8.54 -12.97 18.96
C LYS A 93 -9.34 -11.75 18.50
N LYS A 94 -10.17 -11.20 19.40
CA LYS A 94 -11.01 -10.02 19.08
C LYS A 94 -10.15 -8.82 18.68
N LYS A 95 -9.04 -8.58 19.39
CA LYS A 95 -8.10 -7.48 19.08
C LYS A 95 -7.42 -7.69 17.71
N LEU A 96 -6.91 -8.89 17.43
CA LEU A 96 -6.24 -9.18 16.17
C LEU A 96 -7.18 -9.15 14.96
N ILE A 97 -8.45 -9.56 15.09
CA ILE A 97 -9.45 -9.40 14.02
C ILE A 97 -9.64 -7.91 13.68
N LYS A 98 -9.70 -7.03 14.68
CA LYS A 98 -9.77 -5.57 14.43
C LYS A 98 -8.52 -5.07 13.71
N VAL A 99 -7.34 -5.58 14.09
CA VAL A 99 -6.07 -5.25 13.44
C VAL A 99 -6.05 -5.73 11.99
N ALA A 100 -6.52 -6.94 11.70
CA ALA A 100 -6.60 -7.50 10.35
C ALA A 100 -7.47 -6.64 9.43
N LYS A 101 -8.66 -6.24 9.90
CA LYS A 101 -9.56 -5.34 9.16
C LYS A 101 -8.90 -4.00 8.86
N LYS A 102 -8.27 -3.38 9.87
CA LYS A 102 -7.53 -2.12 9.72
C LYS A 102 -6.38 -2.26 8.72
N TYR A 103 -5.59 -3.34 8.84
CA TYR A 103 -4.47 -3.62 7.95
C TYR A 103 -4.91 -3.82 6.50
N ARG A 104 -6.03 -4.55 6.28
CA ARG A 104 -6.59 -4.79 4.94
C ARG A 104 -6.94 -3.50 4.20
N GLN A 105 -7.23 -2.44 4.95
CA GLN A 105 -7.65 -1.14 4.45
C GLN A 105 -6.52 -0.10 4.38
N LEU A 106 -5.28 -0.42 4.77
CA LEU A 106 -4.16 0.49 4.61
C LEU A 106 -3.86 0.76 3.13
N GLU A 107 -3.34 1.95 2.82
CA GLU A 107 -2.89 2.30 1.47
C GLU A 107 -1.64 1.51 1.10
N ARG A 108 -1.55 1.07 -0.17
CA ARG A 108 -0.33 0.51 -0.75
C ARG A 108 0.46 1.57 -1.48
N ASN A 109 1.77 1.44 -1.48
CA ASN A 109 2.64 2.24 -2.34
C ASN A 109 2.28 2.02 -3.82
N THR A 110 2.31 3.09 -4.60
CA THR A 110 2.13 3.02 -6.06
C THR A 110 3.25 3.75 -6.80
N PRO A 111 3.59 3.32 -8.03
CA PRO A 111 4.62 3.97 -8.80
C PRO A 111 4.32 5.43 -9.14
N LYS A 112 3.08 5.92 -9.13
CA LYS A 112 2.81 7.33 -9.43
C LYS A 112 1.78 7.86 -8.45
N ALA A 113 1.98 9.07 -7.95
CA ALA A 113 0.95 9.77 -7.20
C ALA A 113 -0.34 9.87 -8.04
N GLY A 114 -1.47 9.58 -7.40
CA GLY A 114 -2.79 9.49 -7.99
C GLY A 114 -3.07 8.22 -8.78
N GLN A 115 -2.11 7.29 -8.89
CA GLN A 115 -2.33 5.99 -9.49
C GLN A 115 -3.09 5.07 -8.51
N PRO A 116 -4.19 4.42 -8.94
CA PRO A 116 -4.85 3.42 -8.11
C PRO A 116 -3.95 2.18 -7.91
N SER A 117 -3.96 1.63 -6.70
CA SER A 117 -3.36 0.33 -6.41
C SER A 117 -4.22 -0.79 -6.97
N ALA A 118 -3.59 -1.85 -7.50
CA ALA A 118 -4.31 -2.99 -8.04
C ALA A 118 -5.08 -3.72 -6.93
N LEU A 119 -6.38 -3.95 -7.13
CA LEU A 119 -7.23 -4.65 -6.18
C LEU A 119 -7.04 -6.17 -6.30
N CYS A 120 -7.05 -6.86 -5.16
CA CYS A 120 -7.09 -8.32 -5.14
C CYS A 120 -8.50 -8.81 -5.51
N HIS A 121 -8.58 -9.76 -6.44
CA HIS A 121 -9.85 -10.40 -6.87
C HIS A 121 -10.06 -11.78 -6.26
N LYS A 122 -9.06 -12.31 -5.54
CA LYS A 122 -9.19 -13.54 -4.78
C LYS A 122 -10.14 -13.29 -3.59
N PRO A 123 -11.07 -14.20 -3.26
CA PRO A 123 -11.87 -14.09 -2.04
C PRO A 123 -10.96 -14.22 -0.80
N PRO A 124 -11.26 -13.51 0.31
CA PRO A 124 -10.54 -13.72 1.56
C PRO A 124 -10.80 -15.13 2.10
N ARG A 125 -9.85 -15.69 2.85
CA ARG A 125 -10.05 -16.97 3.54
C ARG A 125 -10.99 -16.82 4.74
N HIS A 126 -11.02 -15.63 5.35
CA HIS A 126 -11.83 -15.32 6.52
C HIS A 126 -12.93 -14.30 6.20
N LYS A 127 -14.18 -14.66 6.53
CA LYS A 127 -15.39 -13.84 6.31
C LYS A 127 -15.34 -12.48 6.98
N GLU A 128 -14.53 -12.31 8.02
CA GLU A 128 -14.30 -11.03 8.67
C GLU A 128 -13.72 -9.99 7.71
N LEU A 129 -13.10 -10.40 6.60
CA LEU A 129 -12.54 -9.50 5.58
C LEU A 129 -13.46 -9.30 4.38
N ASP A 130 -14.65 -9.88 4.37
CA ASP A 130 -15.58 -9.77 3.24
C ASP A 130 -15.90 -8.31 2.92
N GLY A 131 -15.79 -7.97 1.64
CA GLY A 131 -16.03 -6.61 1.13
C GLY A 131 -14.96 -5.59 1.48
N LEU A 132 -13.91 -5.95 2.24
CA LEU A 132 -12.82 -5.04 2.56
C LEU A 132 -11.77 -5.03 1.43
N VAL A 133 -11.47 -3.83 0.96
CA VAL A 133 -10.41 -3.56 -0.01
C VAL A 133 -9.42 -2.54 0.57
N GLN A 134 -8.21 -2.52 0.03
CA GLN A 134 -7.22 -1.52 0.44
C GLN A 134 -7.63 -0.11 0.04
N ALA A 135 -7.22 0.87 0.85
CA ALA A 135 -7.34 2.27 0.48
C ALA A 135 -6.56 2.58 -0.80
N GLN A 136 -7.10 3.54 -1.55
CA GLN A 136 -6.49 4.07 -2.76
C GLN A 136 -5.77 5.38 -2.45
N ASP A 137 -4.81 5.75 -3.30
CA ASP A 137 -4.13 7.03 -3.19
C ASP A 137 -5.16 8.17 -3.21
N PRO A 138 -5.25 8.98 -2.13
CA PRO A 138 -6.26 10.04 -2.01
C PRO A 138 -6.04 11.20 -2.99
N THR A 139 -4.87 11.28 -3.62
CA THR A 139 -4.57 12.27 -4.66
C THR A 139 -5.06 11.84 -6.06
N GLY A 140 -5.56 10.61 -6.17
CA GLY A 140 -6.14 10.07 -7.40
C GLY A 140 -7.54 10.61 -7.68
N LYS A 141 -8.00 10.50 -8.92
CA LYS A 141 -9.42 10.74 -9.23
C LYS A 141 -10.29 9.73 -8.47
N PRO A 142 -11.46 10.12 -7.95
CA PRO A 142 -12.37 9.19 -7.29
C PRO A 142 -12.68 8.04 -8.25
N VAL A 143 -12.25 6.83 -7.90
CA VAL A 143 -12.71 5.63 -8.60
C VAL A 143 -14.14 5.44 -8.15
N HIS A 144 -15.12 5.80 -8.98
CA HIS A 144 -16.52 5.47 -8.74
C HIS A 144 -16.57 3.95 -8.52
N SER A 145 -16.72 3.55 -7.27
CA SER A 145 -17.07 2.18 -6.91
C SER A 145 -18.35 1.90 -7.69
N GLY A 146 -18.30 0.96 -8.63
CA GLY A 146 -19.44 0.65 -9.50
C GLY A 146 -20.65 0.25 -8.68
N LYS A 147 -21.48 1.22 -8.32
CA LYS A 147 -22.88 0.99 -7.98
C LYS A 147 -23.54 0.58 -9.29
N GLY A 148 -24.14 -0.61 -9.26
CA GLY A 148 -24.71 -1.27 -10.43
C GLY A 148 -25.55 -0.33 -11.30
N LYS A 149 -25.56 -0.64 -12.60
CA LYS A 149 -26.56 -0.16 -13.54
C LYS A 149 -27.94 -0.23 -12.87
N LYS A 150 -28.50 0.92 -12.48
CA LYS A 150 -29.95 1.02 -12.41
C LYS A 150 -30.43 0.82 -13.84
N LYS A 151 -31.11 -0.31 -14.09
CA LYS A 151 -32.01 -0.41 -15.24
C LYS A 151 -33.10 0.63 -14.98
N ASP A 152 -33.17 1.65 -15.83
CA ASP A 152 -34.34 2.50 -15.91
C ASP A 152 -35.50 1.67 -16.49
N PRO A 153 -36.66 1.61 -15.82
CA PRO A 153 -37.87 1.12 -16.46
C PRO A 153 -38.56 2.31 -17.14
N GLY A 154 -38.70 2.23 -18.45
CA GLY A 154 -39.78 2.90 -19.18
C GLY A 154 -39.47 4.26 -19.81
N HIS A 155 -39.35 4.26 -21.14
CA HIS A 155 -40.25 5.01 -22.00
C HIS A 155 -40.54 4.19 -23.26
#